data_AF-A0A2I9CZL5-F1
#
_entry.id   AF-A0A2I9CZL5-F1
#
_cell.length_a   1.000
_cell.length_b   1.000
_cell.length_c   1.000
_cell.angle_alpha   90.00
_cell.angle_beta   90.00
_cell.angle_gamma   90.00
#
_symmetry.space_group_name_H-M   'P 1'
#
loop_
_entity.id
_entity.type
_entity.pdbx_description
1 polymer ?
#
loop_
_entity_poly.entity_id
_entity_poly.type
_entity_poly.pdbx_seq_one_letter_code
_entity_poly.pdbx_strand_id
1 'polypeptide(L)'
;MPSKRGEEPMPLTDAEAKVLRGMREGAELALHLRQTGRGPYYTLGGRRLSVVTFKALEGRKLIARESGGQTKAVYTLTRAGEEALADWEATRAPNRLLLP
;
A
#
# COMPACT_ATOMS: atom_id res chain seq x y z
N MET A 1 34.83 -7.79 -2.56
CA MET A 1 33.53 -7.23 -3.01
C MET A 1 32.42 -7.97 -2.28
N PRO A 2 31.80 -7.44 -1.20
CA PRO A 2 30.72 -8.17 -0.55
C PRO A 2 29.44 -8.05 -1.40
N SER A 3 28.95 -9.20 -1.84
CA SER A 3 27.67 -9.40 -2.52
C SER A 3 26.54 -8.73 -1.75
N LYS A 4 25.79 -7.84 -2.41
CA LYS A 4 24.49 -7.38 -1.92
C LYS A 4 23.58 -8.60 -1.86
N ARG A 5 23.31 -9.08 -0.64
CA ARG A 5 22.26 -10.06 -0.36
C ARG A 5 21.00 -9.60 -1.09
N GLY A 6 20.45 -10.49 -1.92
CA GLY A 6 19.11 -10.30 -2.46
C GLY A 6 18.16 -10.13 -1.30
N GLU A 7 17.64 -8.91 -1.13
CA GLU A 7 16.48 -8.67 -0.29
C GLU A 7 15.32 -9.36 -1.03
N GLU A 8 15.01 -10.60 -0.64
CA GLU A 8 13.74 -11.20 -1.04
C GLU A 8 12.65 -10.23 -0.60
N PRO A 9 11.71 -9.86 -1.49
CA PRO A 9 10.65 -8.94 -1.15
C PRO A 9 9.85 -9.54 0.01
N MET A 10 9.96 -8.92 1.20
CA MET A 10 9.22 -9.39 2.37
C MET A 10 7.72 -9.46 2.06
N PRO A 11 7.01 -10.53 2.46
CA PRO A 11 5.60 -10.68 2.19
C PRO A 11 4.80 -9.50 2.78
N LEU A 12 3.68 -9.14 2.15
CA LEU A 12 2.80 -8.10 2.70
C LEU A 12 2.28 -8.51 4.09
N THR A 13 2.23 -7.55 5.00
CA THR A 13 1.47 -7.67 6.24
C THR A 13 -0.03 -7.57 5.96
N ASP A 14 -0.88 -8.06 6.87
CA ASP A 14 -2.34 -7.96 6.71
C ASP A 14 -2.82 -6.49 6.60
N ALA A 15 -2.16 -5.57 7.31
CA ALA A 15 -2.47 -4.16 7.25
C ALA A 15 -2.13 -3.53 5.89
N GLU A 16 -0.99 -3.86 5.32
CA GLU A 16 -0.60 -3.43 3.97
C GLU A 16 -1.53 -4.00 2.92
N ALA A 17 -1.81 -5.32 2.97
CA ALA A 17 -2.72 -5.98 2.04
C ALA A 17 -4.13 -5.38 2.10
N LYS A 18 -4.63 -5.04 3.30
CA LYS A 18 -5.92 -4.36 3.46
C LYS A 18 -5.95 -2.97 2.79
N VAL A 19 -4.84 -2.23 2.82
CA VAL A 19 -4.75 -0.94 2.13
C VAL A 19 -4.78 -1.13 0.62
N LEU A 20 -3.94 -2.01 0.08
CA LEU A 20 -3.87 -2.27 -1.35
C LEU A 20 -5.22 -2.79 -1.89
N ARG A 21 -5.87 -3.70 -1.15
CA ARG A 21 -7.22 -4.17 -1.48
C ARG A 21 -8.22 -3.03 -1.49
N GLY A 22 -8.22 -2.17 -0.47
CA GLY A 22 -9.10 -1.00 -0.42
C GLY A 22 -8.90 -0.08 -1.63
N MET A 23 -7.65 0.16 -2.05
CA MET A 23 -7.36 0.95 -3.26
C MET A 23 -7.89 0.28 -4.53
N ARG A 24 -7.69 -1.05 -4.67
CA ARG A 24 -8.23 -1.84 -5.79
C ARG A 24 -9.76 -1.79 -5.84
N GLU A 25 -10.42 -1.70 -4.68
CA GLU A 25 -11.87 -1.53 -4.54
C GLU A 25 -12.34 -0.07 -4.74
N GLY A 26 -11.42 0.87 -5.02
CA GLY A 26 -11.73 2.27 -5.32
C GLY A 26 -11.63 3.23 -4.14
N ALA A 27 -11.14 2.80 -2.97
CA ALA A 27 -10.90 3.69 -1.84
C ALA A 27 -9.71 4.61 -2.12
N GLU A 28 -9.93 5.92 -2.05
CA GLU A 28 -8.87 6.91 -2.29
C GLU A 28 -7.80 6.87 -1.19
N LEU A 29 -6.55 6.67 -1.60
CA LEU A 29 -5.38 6.85 -0.74
C LEU A 29 -4.85 8.28 -0.89
N ALA A 30 -4.81 9.03 0.21
CA ALA A 30 -4.39 10.43 0.17
C ALA A 30 -3.47 10.82 1.34
N LEU A 31 -2.53 11.70 1.04
CA LEU A 31 -1.74 12.49 1.98
C LEU A 31 -2.35 13.89 2.07
N HIS A 32 -2.62 14.35 3.28
CA HIS A 32 -3.16 15.67 3.58
C HIS A 32 -2.11 16.51 4.31
N LEU A 33 -1.85 17.71 3.80
CA LEU A 33 -0.99 18.71 4.41
C LEU A 33 -1.83 19.61 5.31
N ARG A 34 -1.36 19.86 6.53
CA ARG A 34 -2.05 20.74 7.47
C ARG A 34 -1.49 22.15 7.36
N GLN A 35 -2.36 23.15 7.33
CA GLN A 35 -1.97 24.57 7.37
C GLN A 35 -1.52 25.03 8.76
N THR A 36 -1.74 24.21 9.80
CA THR A 36 -1.52 24.57 11.22
C THR A 36 -0.12 24.22 11.75
N GLY A 37 0.85 23.92 10.88
CA GLY A 37 2.21 23.55 11.28
C GLY A 37 2.37 22.13 11.87
N ARG A 38 1.27 21.39 12.04
CA ARG A 38 1.31 19.96 12.39
C ARG A 38 1.68 19.11 11.17
N GLY A 39 2.38 18.00 11.39
CA GLY A 39 2.80 17.09 10.32
C GLY A 39 1.66 16.53 9.45
N PRO A 40 1.97 16.00 8.26
CA PRO A 40 0.99 15.45 7.34
C PRO A 40 0.22 14.28 7.95
N TYR A 41 -0.95 14.00 7.39
CA TYR A 41 -1.76 12.88 7.79
C TYR A 41 -2.27 12.10 6.58
N TYR A 42 -2.43 10.80 6.73
CA TYR A 42 -2.76 9.88 5.65
C TYR A 42 -4.16 9.32 5.84
N THR A 43 -4.86 9.08 4.74
CA THR A 43 -6.18 8.47 4.75
C THR A 43 -6.38 7.45 3.65
N LEU A 44 -7.15 6.41 3.92
CA LEU A 44 -7.71 5.49 2.93
C LEU A 44 -9.25 5.59 3.01
N GLY A 45 -9.91 5.96 1.92
CA GLY A 45 -11.36 6.15 1.90
C GLY A 45 -11.83 7.16 2.98
N GLY A 46 -11.07 8.22 3.21
CA GLY A 46 -11.33 9.24 4.23
C GLY A 46 -11.01 8.84 5.68
N ARG A 47 -10.67 7.56 5.95
CA ARG A 47 -10.31 7.10 7.29
C ARG A 47 -8.82 7.24 7.56
N ARG A 48 -8.44 7.58 8.80
CA ARG A 48 -7.04 7.76 9.21
C ARG A 48 -6.22 6.49 8.95
N LEU A 49 -5.12 6.64 8.22
CA LEU A 49 -4.14 5.59 7.97
C LEU A 49 -2.87 5.83 8.79
N SER A 50 -2.25 4.74 9.23
CA SER A 50 -0.93 4.75 9.87
C SER A 50 0.14 5.26 8.91
N VAL A 51 1.00 6.16 9.40
CA VAL A 51 2.17 6.64 8.64
C VAL A 51 3.14 5.50 8.32
N VAL A 52 3.27 4.51 9.21
CA VAL A 52 4.18 3.38 9.02
C VAL A 52 3.72 2.52 7.85
N THR A 53 2.44 2.16 7.81
CA THR A 53 1.85 1.41 6.68
C THR A 53 2.00 2.17 5.38
N PHE A 54 1.69 3.48 5.39
CA PHE A 54 1.84 4.31 4.20
C PHE A 54 3.29 4.32 3.68
N LYS A 55 4.26 4.55 4.58
CA LYS A 55 5.67 4.65 4.21
C LYS A 55 6.27 3.32 3.79
N ALA A 56 5.81 2.21 4.35
CA ALA A 56 6.22 0.88 3.89
C ALA A 56 5.77 0.63 2.44
N LEU A 57 4.50 0.94 2.13
CA LEU A 57 3.97 0.82 0.76
C LEU A 57 4.69 1.76 -0.22
N GLU A 58 4.93 3.01 0.17
CA GLU A 58 5.64 4.01 -0.65
C GLU A 58 7.11 3.61 -0.89
N GLY A 59 7.82 3.19 0.17
CA GLY A 59 9.22 2.76 0.08
C GLY A 59 9.41 1.52 -0.81
N ARG A 60 8.41 0.62 -0.81
CA ARG A 60 8.35 -0.57 -1.68
C ARG A 60 7.80 -0.27 -3.07
N LYS A 61 7.43 0.98 -3.38
CA LYS A 61 6.86 1.43 -4.66
C LYS A 61 5.57 0.69 -5.06
N LEU A 62 4.82 0.20 -4.09
CA LEU A 62 3.53 -0.46 -4.31
C LEU A 62 2.41 0.56 -4.55
N ILE A 63 2.66 1.79 -4.15
CA ILE A 63 1.82 2.96 -4.44
C ILE A 63 2.69 4.04 -5.07
N ALA A 64 2.09 4.85 -5.94
CA ALA A 64 2.75 5.99 -6.56
C ALA A 64 1.86 7.23 -6.43
N ARG A 65 2.50 8.39 -6.31
CA ARG A 65 1.79 9.66 -6.32
C ARG A 65 1.26 9.92 -7.74
N GLU A 66 -0.06 10.01 -7.86
CA GLU A 66 -0.74 10.27 -9.14
C GLU A 66 -0.87 11.78 -9.37
N SER A 67 -1.31 12.50 -8.34
CA SER A 67 -1.53 13.93 -8.40
C SER A 67 -1.32 14.59 -7.04
N GLY A 68 -1.18 15.91 -7.02
CA GLY A 68 -1.29 16.64 -5.76
C GLY A 68 -1.25 18.15 -5.92
N GLY A 69 -1.97 18.82 -5.03
CA GLY A 69 -1.96 20.26 -4.86
C GLY A 69 -1.29 20.67 -3.55
N GLN A 70 -1.48 21.94 -3.17
CA GLN A 70 -0.89 22.51 -1.95
C GLN A 70 -1.37 21.85 -0.64
N THR A 71 -2.52 21.20 -0.64
CA THR A 71 -3.16 20.68 0.59
C THR A 71 -3.36 19.17 0.59
N LYS A 72 -3.34 18.51 -0.58
CA LYS A 72 -3.64 17.09 -0.73
C LYS A 72 -2.86 16.48 -1.88
N ALA A 73 -2.31 15.27 -1.68
CA ALA A 73 -1.76 14.43 -2.72
C ALA A 73 -2.50 13.09 -2.75
N VAL A 74 -2.86 12.64 -3.94
CA VAL A 74 -3.56 11.37 -4.17
C VAL A 74 -2.57 10.35 -4.73
N TYR A 75 -2.72 9.11 -4.28
CA TYR A 75 -1.86 8.00 -4.63
C TYR A 75 -2.68 6.94 -5.35
N THR A 76 -2.06 6.33 -6.35
CA THR A 76 -2.60 5.22 -7.13
C THR A 76 -1.83 3.94 -6.83
N LEU A 77 -2.51 2.81 -7.04
CA LEU A 77 -1.94 1.48 -6.92
C LEU A 77 -1.04 1.23 -8.13
N THR A 78 0.21 0.83 -7.90
CA THR A 78 1.12 0.51 -9.01
C THR A 78 0.91 -0.92 -9.47
N ARG A 79 1.43 -1.27 -10.66
CA ARG A 79 1.48 -2.66 -11.12
C ARG A 79 2.16 -3.59 -10.11
N ALA A 80 3.27 -3.14 -9.50
CA ALA A 80 3.95 -3.93 -8.46
C ALA A 80 3.08 -4.11 -7.20
N GLY A 81 2.25 -3.12 -6.87
CA GLY A 81 1.27 -3.22 -5.79
C GLY A 81 0.16 -4.24 -6.08
N GLU A 82 -0.36 -4.25 -7.31
CA GLU A 82 -1.34 -5.26 -7.75
C GLU A 82 -0.77 -6.68 -7.69
N GLU A 83 0.44 -6.88 -8.22
CA GLU A 83 1.13 -8.17 -8.22
C GLU A 83 1.40 -8.65 -6.79
N ALA A 84 1.93 -7.78 -5.92
CA ALA A 84 2.17 -8.12 -4.52
C ALA A 84 0.88 -8.48 -3.75
N LEU A 85 -0.23 -7.79 -4.06
CA LEU A 85 -1.53 -8.11 -3.47
C LEU A 85 -2.04 -9.47 -3.97
N ALA A 86 -1.93 -9.75 -5.26
CA ALA A 86 -2.34 -11.02 -5.85
C ALA A 86 -1.55 -12.20 -5.25
N ASP A 87 -0.23 -12.06 -5.13
CA ASP A 87 0.64 -13.08 -4.50
C ASP A 87 0.22 -13.34 -3.05
N TRP A 88 0.00 -12.27 -2.29
CA TRP A 88 -0.47 -12.38 -0.91
C TRP A 88 -1.84 -13.06 -0.80
N GLU A 89 -2.77 -12.76 -1.71
CA GLU A 89 -4.10 -13.40 -1.75
C GLU A 89 -4.00 -14.88 -2.11
N ALA A 90 -3.11 -15.25 -3.04
CA ALA A 90 -2.87 -16.64 -3.41
C ALA A 90 -2.30 -17.48 -2.25
N THR A 91 -1.40 -16.90 -1.43
CA THR A 91 -0.85 -17.61 -0.24
C THR A 91 -1.87 -17.84 0.87
N ARG A 92 -2.98 -17.09 0.88
CA ARG A 92 -4.03 -17.16 1.91
C ARG A 92 -5.34 -17.77 1.43
N ALA A 93 -5.52 -17.97 0.13
CA ALA A 93 -6.63 -18.75 -0.38
C ALA A 93 -6.45 -20.18 0.14
N PRO A 94 -7.35 -20.70 1.01
CA PRO A 94 -7.29 -22.09 1.38
C PRO A 94 -7.41 -22.89 0.09
N ASN A 95 -6.43 -23.77 -0.09
CA ASN A 95 -6.32 -24.77 -1.14
C ASN A 95 -7.71 -25.13 -1.68
N ARG A 96 -8.03 -24.68 -2.90
CA ARG A 96 -9.26 -25.02 -3.64
C ARG A 96 -9.27 -26.50 -4.09
N LEU A 97 -8.53 -27.35 -3.36
CA LEU A 97 -8.32 -28.77 -3.57
C LEU A 97 -9.05 -29.56 -2.48
N LEU A 98 -10.36 -29.37 -2.39
CA LEU A 98 -11.28 -30.37 -1.82
C LEU A 98 -12.62 -30.21 -2.57
N LEU A 99 -12.65 -30.67 -3.80
CA LEU A 99 -13.89 -31.17 -4.40
C LEU A 99 -13.67 -32.68 -4.64
N PRO A 100 -14.61 -33.53 -4.20
CA PRO A 100 -14.51 -34.99 -4.28
C PRO A 100 -14.45 -35.52 -5.71
#